data_AF-A0A7S3LEU3-F1
#
_entry.id   AF-A0A7S3LEU3-F1
#
_cell.length_a   1.000
_cell.length_b   1.000
_cell.length_c   1.000
_cell.angle_alpha   90.00
_cell.angle_beta   90.00
_cell.angle_gamma   90.00
#
_symmetry.space_group_name_H-M   'P 1'
#
loop_
_entity.id
_entity.type
_entity.pdbx_description
1 polymer ?
#
loop_
_entity_poly.entity_id
_entity_poly.type
_entity_poly.pdbx_seq_one_letter_code
_entity_poly.pdbx_strand_id
1 'polypeptide(L)'
;PWLGVEIIRVTAAADAEEGVASKLASKNWIGKVVRNSPAASAGMKGCFLDLSTSQFIYGEAIVAMNGRPVPTYAELQSCLEKSAVGEKLAVTLEDKNGDRRVVYLTLE
;
A
#
# COMPACT_ATOMS: atom_id res chain seq x y z
N PRO A 1 13.48 -4.29 8.96
CA PRO A 1 12.41 -5.09 8.34
C PRO A 1 11.79 -4.32 7.18
N TRP A 2 11.44 -5.02 6.12
CA TRP A 2 11.01 -4.46 4.85
C TRP A 2 9.87 -5.30 4.28
N LEU A 3 8.89 -4.59 3.71
CA LEU A 3 7.69 -5.20 3.12
C LEU A 3 7.83 -5.44 1.62
N GLY A 4 8.61 -4.63 0.91
CA GLY A 4 8.65 -4.69 -0.56
C GLY A 4 7.73 -3.75 -1.31
N VAL A 5 7.24 -2.67 -0.68
CA VAL A 5 6.31 -1.74 -1.34
C VAL A 5 6.80 -0.30 -1.30
N GLU A 6 6.42 0.47 -2.31
CA GLU A 6 6.47 1.93 -2.32
C GLU A 6 5.05 2.45 -2.14
N ILE A 7 4.84 3.34 -1.17
CA ILE A 7 3.54 3.98 -0.91
C ILE A 7 3.44 5.28 -1.69
N ILE A 8 2.30 5.51 -2.34
CA ILE A 8 2.01 6.78 -3.01
C ILE A 8 1.92 7.87 -1.94
N ARG A 9 2.67 8.95 -2.14
CA ARG A 9 2.61 10.14 -1.31
C ARG A 9 2.20 11.31 -2.19
N VAL A 10 0.98 11.78 -2.01
CA VAL A 10 0.50 12.99 -2.67
C VAL A 10 1.00 14.18 -1.86
N THR A 11 2.00 14.88 -2.38
CA THR A 11 2.36 16.20 -1.85
C THR A 11 1.43 17.24 -2.48
N ALA A 12 1.13 18.32 -1.75
CA ALA A 12 0.17 19.36 -2.15
C ALA A 12 0.49 20.08 -3.47
N ALA A 13 1.58 19.73 -4.16
CA ALA A 13 2.04 20.31 -5.40
C ALA A 13 1.77 19.44 -6.65
N ALA A 14 1.02 18.34 -6.53
CA ALA A 14 0.79 17.42 -7.64
C ALA A 14 -0.42 17.84 -8.50
N ASP A 15 -0.18 18.04 -9.80
CA ASP A 15 -1.16 18.32 -10.88
C ASP A 15 -2.14 17.15 -11.18
N ALA A 16 -2.44 16.30 -10.20
CA ALA A 16 -3.47 15.28 -10.36
C ALA A 16 -4.85 15.96 -10.35
N GLU A 17 -5.77 15.48 -11.19
CA GLU A 17 -7.18 15.88 -11.12
C GLU A 17 -7.64 15.82 -9.65
N GLU A 18 -8.27 16.89 -9.16
CA GLU A 18 -8.48 17.14 -7.73
C GLU A 18 -9.16 15.96 -7.01
N GLY A 19 -10.02 15.21 -7.71
CA GLY A 19 -10.65 13.98 -7.22
C GLY A 19 -9.71 12.77 -7.09
N VAL A 20 -8.73 12.62 -7.99
CA VAL A 20 -7.73 11.54 -7.94
C VAL A 20 -6.71 11.81 -6.84
N ALA A 21 -6.24 13.06 -6.74
CA ALA A 21 -5.28 13.50 -5.73
C ALA A 21 -5.82 13.27 -4.31
N SER A 22 -7.04 13.73 -4.04
CA SER A 22 -7.71 13.57 -2.74
C SER A 22 -7.94 12.09 -2.38
N LYS A 23 -8.34 11.26 -3.35
CA LYS A 23 -8.52 9.82 -3.12
C LYS A 23 -7.19 9.12 -2.81
N LEU A 24 -6.12 9.47 -3.52
CA LEU A 24 -4.77 8.92 -3.28
C LEU A 24 -4.14 9.42 -1.97
N ALA A 25 -4.53 10.60 -1.48
CA ALA A 25 -4.09 11.12 -0.18
C ALA A 25 -4.78 10.46 1.02
N SER A 26 -5.93 9.80 0.81
CA SER A 26 -6.79 9.31 1.91
C SER A 26 -6.29 8.04 2.60
N LYS A 27 -5.40 7.26 1.98
CA LYS A 27 -4.95 5.94 2.45
C LYS A 27 -3.51 5.68 2.01
N ASN A 28 -2.88 4.65 2.59
CA ASN A 28 -1.59 4.15 2.15
C ASN A 28 -1.70 3.31 0.87
N TRP A 29 -2.03 3.95 -0.25
CA TRP A 29 -2.09 3.30 -1.57
C TRP A 29 -0.71 2.78 -1.97
N ILE A 30 -0.66 1.53 -2.40
CA ILE A 30 0.56 0.91 -2.90
C ILE A 30 0.80 1.46 -4.30
N GLY A 31 1.92 2.16 -4.51
CA GLY A 31 2.33 2.64 -5.83
C GLY A 31 3.11 1.59 -6.61
N LYS A 32 3.95 0.82 -5.91
CA LYS A 32 4.76 -0.22 -6.55
C LYS A 32 5.02 -1.36 -5.58
N VAL A 33 5.04 -2.57 -6.14
CA VAL A 33 5.45 -3.78 -5.45
C VAL A 33 6.79 -4.22 -6.06
N VAL A 34 7.82 -4.27 -5.23
CA VAL A 34 9.18 -4.66 -5.65
C VAL A 34 9.17 -6.16 -5.95
N ARG A 35 9.74 -6.58 -7.08
CA ARG A 35 9.84 -8.01 -7.43
C ARG A 35 10.67 -8.75 -6.38
N ASN A 36 10.35 -10.03 -6.17
CA ASN A 36 11.03 -10.91 -5.19
C ASN A 36 11.04 -10.33 -3.77
N SER A 37 9.97 -9.63 -3.38
CA SER A 37 9.80 -9.09 -2.04
C SER A 37 8.69 -9.82 -1.29
N PRO A 38 8.59 -9.66 0.05
CA PRO A 38 7.49 -10.22 0.83
C PRO A 38 6.10 -9.85 0.27
N ALA A 39 5.91 -8.59 -0.12
CA ALA A 39 4.68 -8.10 -0.72
C ALA A 39 4.36 -8.77 -2.07
N ALA A 40 5.37 -9.00 -2.91
CA ALA A 40 5.19 -9.69 -4.19
C ALA A 40 4.76 -11.15 -3.96
N SER A 41 5.43 -11.84 -3.05
CA SER A 41 5.10 -13.23 -2.68
C SER A 41 3.69 -13.34 -2.08
N ALA A 42 3.23 -12.30 -1.37
CA ALA A 42 1.88 -12.20 -0.82
C ALA A 42 0.82 -11.81 -1.86
N GLY A 43 1.20 -11.50 -3.11
CA GLY A 43 0.27 -11.14 -4.18
C GLY A 43 -0.39 -9.77 -3.98
N MET A 44 0.31 -8.83 -3.32
CA MET A 44 -0.12 -7.45 -3.18
C MET A 44 -0.12 -6.75 -4.55
N LYS A 45 -1.07 -5.83 -4.76
CA LYS A 45 -1.21 -5.11 -6.03
C LYS A 45 -1.02 -3.61 -5.85
N GLY A 46 -0.07 -3.05 -6.59
CA GLY A 46 0.12 -1.60 -6.68
C GLY A 46 -0.80 -0.96 -7.71
N CYS A 47 -1.05 0.33 -7.54
CA CYS A 47 -1.63 1.18 -8.56
C CYS A 47 -0.67 1.34 -9.74
N PHE A 48 -1.20 1.55 -10.93
CA PHE A 48 -0.39 1.84 -12.11
C PHE A 48 -1.17 2.67 -13.13
N LEU A 49 -0.45 3.39 -13.97
CA LEU A 49 -1.02 4.04 -15.14
C LEU A 49 -0.91 3.08 -16.32
N ASP A 50 -2.06 2.68 -16.88
CA ASP A 50 -2.08 1.92 -18.12
C ASP A 50 -1.81 2.88 -19.29
N LEU A 51 -0.64 2.74 -19.90
CA LEU A 51 -0.19 3.60 -20.99
C LEU A 51 -0.96 3.36 -22.30
N SER A 52 -1.64 2.22 -22.44
CA SER A 52 -2.43 1.91 -23.63
C SER A 52 -3.79 2.61 -23.62
N THR A 53 -4.37 2.78 -22.44
CA THR A 53 -5.68 3.41 -22.24
C THR A 53 -5.60 4.80 -21.62
N SER A 54 -4.39 5.23 -21.21
CA SER A 54 -4.15 6.44 -20.40
C SER A 54 -4.98 6.47 -19.11
N GLN A 55 -5.40 5.30 -18.60
CA GLN A 55 -6.24 5.19 -17.43
C GLN A 55 -5.44 4.84 -16.18
N PHE A 56 -5.69 5.55 -15.09
CA PHE A 56 -5.15 5.18 -13.79
C PHE A 56 -5.92 4.00 -13.21
N ILE A 57 -5.21 2.91 -12.94
CA ILE A 57 -5.77 1.69 -12.35
C ILE A 57 -5.35 1.64 -10.88
N TYR A 58 -6.36 1.66 -10.00
CA TYR A 58 -6.14 1.49 -8.57
C TYR A 58 -5.79 0.04 -8.26
N GLY A 59 -4.72 -0.13 -7.49
CA GLY A 59 -4.40 -1.39 -6.82
C GLY A 59 -5.07 -1.45 -5.46
N GLU A 60 -4.25 -1.73 -4.44
CA GLU A 60 -4.68 -1.87 -3.07
C GLU A 60 -4.01 -0.83 -2.17
N ALA A 61 -4.68 -0.48 -1.07
CA ALA A 61 -4.12 0.32 0.00
C ALA A 61 -3.93 -0.52 1.26
N ILE A 62 -2.85 -0.27 2.00
CA ILE A 62 -2.64 -0.86 3.32
C ILE A 62 -3.47 -0.08 4.33
N VAL A 63 -4.40 -0.74 5.00
CA VAL A 63 -5.31 -0.09 5.98
C VAL A 63 -5.11 -0.58 7.40
N ALA A 64 -4.53 -1.77 7.60
CA ALA A 64 -4.20 -2.29 8.93
C ALA A 64 -3.01 -3.26 8.90
N MET A 65 -2.29 -3.34 10.02
CA MET A 65 -1.16 -4.24 10.26
C MET A 65 -1.42 -4.99 11.57
N ASN A 66 -1.42 -6.33 11.56
CA ASN A 66 -1.75 -7.19 12.70
C ASN A 66 -3.06 -6.78 13.40
N GLY A 67 -4.08 -6.44 12.62
CA GLY A 67 -5.39 -5.99 13.11
C GLY A 67 -5.42 -4.56 13.67
N ARG A 68 -4.30 -3.84 13.68
CA ARG A 68 -4.22 -2.43 14.09
C ARG A 68 -4.39 -1.52 12.88
N PRO A 69 -5.37 -0.61 12.87
CA PRO A 69 -5.50 0.37 11.79
C PRO A 69 -4.22 1.18 11.60
N VAL A 70 -3.86 1.43 10.34
CA VAL A 70 -2.75 2.32 9.94
C VAL A 70 -3.25 3.32 8.90
N PRO A 71 -4.08 4.30 9.29
CA PRO A 71 -4.64 5.30 8.36
C PRO A 71 -3.58 6.19 7.69
N THR A 72 -2.42 6.38 8.33
CA THR A 72 -1.36 7.27 7.83
C THR A 72 -0.08 6.53 7.50
N TYR A 73 0.74 7.13 6.64
CA TYR A 73 2.06 6.59 6.31
C TYR A 73 2.99 6.53 7.54
N ALA A 74 2.91 7.54 8.41
CA ALA A 74 3.70 7.59 9.64
C ALA A 74 3.37 6.43 10.59
N GLU A 75 2.08 6.06 10.71
CA GLU A 75 1.67 4.92 11.51
C GLU A 75 2.07 3.58 10.89
N LEU A 76 1.96 3.45 9.56
CA LEU A 76 2.47 2.28 8.83
C LEU A 76 3.98 2.11 9.06
N GLN A 77 4.74 3.19 8.91
CA GLN A 77 6.18 3.19 9.14
C GLN A 77 6.51 2.85 10.60
N SER A 78 5.83 3.45 11.57
CA SER A 78 6.04 3.14 12.99
C SER A 78 5.72 1.67 13.32
N CYS A 79 4.72 1.07 12.66
CA CYS A 79 4.45 -0.36 12.82
C CYS A 79 5.60 -1.22 12.27
N LEU A 80 6.11 -0.90 11.08
CA LEU A 80 7.24 -1.62 10.49
C LEU A 80 8.51 -1.49 11.31
N GLU A 81 8.81 -0.31 11.85
CA GLU A 81 9.99 -0.06 12.69
C GLU A 81 9.97 -0.84 14.01
N LYS A 82 8.79 -1.17 14.52
CA LYS A 82 8.60 -1.97 15.74
C LYS A 82 8.64 -3.48 15.48
N SER A 83 8.54 -3.90 14.22
CA SER A 83 8.55 -5.30 13.84
C SER A 83 9.98 -5.85 13.72
N ALA A 84 10.10 -7.16 13.81
CA ALA A 84 11.37 -7.85 13.63
C ALA A 84 11.52 -8.40 12.20
N VAL A 85 12.77 -8.53 11.73
CA VAL A 85 13.07 -9.33 10.54
C VAL A 85 12.70 -10.79 10.82
N GLY A 86 12.07 -11.46 9.87
CA GLY A 86 11.54 -12.82 10.01
C GLY A 86 10.18 -12.90 10.70
N GLU A 87 9.61 -11.78 11.16
CA GLU A 87 8.28 -11.75 11.76
C GLU A 87 7.20 -12.02 10.70
N LYS A 88 6.25 -12.91 11.04
CA LYS A 88 5.03 -13.11 10.24
C LYS A 88 4.02 -12.03 10.59
N LEU A 89 3.56 -11.31 9.59
CA LEU A 89 2.67 -10.17 9.74
C LEU A 89 1.41 -10.33 8.89
N ALA A 90 0.26 -10.01 9.48
CA ALA A 90 -1.03 -9.95 8.79
C ALA A 90 -1.29 -8.51 8.31
N VAL A 91 -1.32 -8.31 7.00
CA VAL A 91 -1.60 -7.00 6.39
C VAL A 91 -3.03 -7.00 5.87
N THR A 92 -3.83 -6.02 6.28
CA THR A 92 -5.17 -5.80 5.71
C THR A 92 -5.06 -4.81 4.58
N LEU A 93 -5.51 -5.26 3.41
CA LEU A 93 -5.56 -4.50 2.18
C LEU A 93 -6.99 -4.08 1.89
N GLU A 94 -7.17 -2.91 1.28
CA GLU A 94 -8.45 -2.40 0.84
C GLU A 94 -8.33 -1.89 -0.60
N ASP A 95 -9.28 -2.23 -1.46
CA ASP A 95 -9.31 -1.77 -2.85
C ASP A 95 -10.08 -0.43 -2.99
N LYS A 96 -10.29 0.00 -4.25
CA LYS A 96 -11.02 1.25 -4.55
C LYS A 96 -12.52 1.21 -4.26
N ASN A 97 -13.10 0.01 -4.12
CA ASN A 97 -14.52 -0.22 -3.84
C ASN A 97 -14.78 -0.38 -2.32
N GLY A 98 -13.72 -0.52 -1.53
CA GLY A 98 -13.78 -0.76 -0.08
C GLY A 98 -13.72 -2.23 0.29
N ASP A 99 -13.49 -3.12 -0.69
CA ASP A 99 -13.36 -4.54 -0.44
C ASP A 99 -12.04 -4.82 0.26
N ARG A 100 -12.12 -5.56 1.37
CA ARG A 100 -10.97 -5.87 2.23
C ARG A 100 -10.56 -7.33 2.12
N ARG A 101 -9.24 -7.54 2.11
CA ARG A 101 -8.65 -8.88 2.30
C ARG A 101 -7.41 -8.81 3.18
N VAL A 102 -7.10 -9.94 3.81
CA VAL A 102 -5.89 -10.08 4.64
C VAL A 102 -4.88 -10.93 3.88
N VAL A 103 -3.63 -10.47 3.86
CA VAL A 103 -2.48 -11.24 3.38
C VAL A 103 -1.50 -11.47 4.52
N TYR A 104 -0.87 -12.63 4.52
CA TYR A 104 0.17 -12.99 5.48
C TYR A 104 1.51 -13.01 4.77
N LEU A 105 2.51 -12.36 5.36
CA LEU A 105 3.86 -12.31 4.82
C LEU A 105 4.88 -12.36 5.93
N THR A 106 6.13 -12.63 5.56
CA THR A 106 7.28 -12.59 6.47
C THR A 106 8.11 -11.37 6.14
N LEU A 107 8.43 -10.53 7.11
CA LEU A 107 9.28 -9.37 6.89
C LEU A 107 10.73 -9.79 6.67
N GLU A 108 11.42 -9.08 5.78
CA GLU A 108 12.84 -9.31 5.47
C GLU A 108 13.72 -8.11 5.83
#